data_AF-A0A820K9D8-F1
#
_entry.id   AF-A0A820K9D8-F1
#
_cell.length_a   1.000
_cell.length_b   1.000
_cell.length_c   1.000
_cell.angle_alpha   90.00
_cell.angle_beta   90.00
_cell.angle_gamma   90.00
#
_symmetry.space_group_name_H-M   'P 1'
#
loop_
_entity.id
_entity.type
_entity.pdbx_description
1 polymer ?
#
loop_
_entity_poly.entity_id
_entity_poly.type
_entity_poly.pdbx_seq_one_letter_code
_entity_poly.pdbx_strand_id
1 'polypeptide(L)'
;VFIYRHFATYIPQNCSFITGGGGYGTDFNRRKLKRIAHDMGFAHLGISGMGSTWYGSPYDGYVVANQTLHGMLWLAQYEFAAPERESKLGTLMWPEWHYGVLLLYGQHLALNHLAATNQIRIIIGHNLLDQSTTDNTLPYVQQGTRLNLHCWHTNDRFSKFAFKLGQYNRTELELYRNDTTAKAFAMRMALESKYMTLEEMASYGRNKSLSS
;
A
#
# COMPACT_ATOMS: atom_id res chain seq x y z
N VAL A 1 7.60 2.17 2.74
CA VAL A 1 7.44 0.84 2.13
C VAL A 1 8.77 0.45 1.48
N PHE A 2 9.01 -0.83 1.21
CA PHE A 2 10.19 -1.30 0.49
C PHE A 2 9.76 -2.22 -0.65
N ILE A 3 10.24 -1.93 -1.86
CA ILE A 3 9.91 -2.72 -3.06
C ILE A 3 10.96 -3.82 -3.20
N TYR A 4 10.51 -5.05 -3.48
CA TYR A 4 11.40 -6.18 -3.69
C TYR A 4 11.75 -6.37 -5.16
N ARG A 5 12.89 -7.00 -5.46
CA ARG A 5 13.41 -7.15 -6.83
C ARG A 5 12.44 -7.87 -7.79
N HIS A 6 11.62 -8.79 -7.28
CA HIS A 6 10.64 -9.50 -8.08
C HIS A 6 9.45 -8.63 -8.50
N PHE A 7 9.28 -7.43 -7.93
CA PHE A 7 8.26 -6.49 -8.36
C PHE A 7 8.37 -6.17 -9.85
N ALA A 8 9.59 -6.02 -10.39
CA ALA A 8 9.78 -5.64 -11.78
C ALA A 8 9.46 -6.76 -12.79
N THR A 9 9.47 -8.02 -12.36
CA THR A 9 9.26 -9.19 -13.23
C THR A 9 7.97 -9.95 -12.91
N TYR A 10 7.20 -9.49 -11.93
CA TYR A 10 5.96 -10.15 -11.54
C TYR A 10 4.85 -9.88 -12.55
N ILE A 11 4.16 -10.94 -12.98
CA ILE A 11 3.02 -10.85 -13.88
C ILE A 11 1.81 -11.47 -13.17
N PRO A 12 0.73 -10.70 -12.90
CA PRO A 12 -0.49 -11.22 -12.30
C PRO A 12 -1.09 -12.31 -13.17
N GLN A 13 -1.47 -13.42 -12.55
CA GLN A 13 -2.19 -14.47 -13.26
C GLN A 13 -3.58 -13.97 -13.67
N ASN A 14 -4.07 -14.45 -14.81
CA ASN A 14 -5.40 -14.19 -15.34
C ASN A 14 -5.75 -12.70 -15.52
N CYS A 15 -4.76 -11.86 -15.84
CA CYS A 15 -4.93 -10.42 -16.05
C CYS A 15 -5.65 -9.72 -14.88
N SER A 16 -5.33 -10.14 -13.65
CA SER A 16 -5.99 -9.60 -12.46
C SER A 16 -5.34 -8.30 -11.98
N PHE A 17 -6.16 -7.39 -11.47
CA PHE A 17 -5.72 -6.23 -10.70
C PHE A 17 -5.61 -6.60 -9.22
N ILE A 18 -4.41 -6.47 -8.68
CA ILE A 18 -4.10 -6.85 -7.31
C ILE A 18 -4.05 -5.60 -6.43
N THR A 19 -4.75 -5.66 -5.31
CA THR A 19 -4.71 -4.65 -4.25
C THR A 19 -4.07 -5.25 -3.01
N GLY A 20 -3.37 -4.43 -2.24
CA GLY A 20 -2.94 -4.80 -0.90
C GLY A 20 -4.08 -4.86 0.11
N GLY A 21 -3.77 -4.76 1.40
CA GLY A 21 -4.71 -4.74 2.51
C GLY A 21 -4.96 -3.35 3.11
N GLY A 22 -6.21 -3.05 3.41
CA GLY A 22 -6.63 -1.80 4.06
C GLY A 22 -7.25 -2.03 5.43
N GLY A 23 -6.71 -1.36 6.46
CA GLY A 23 -7.18 -1.47 7.85
C GLY A 23 -8.52 -0.77 8.17
N TYR A 24 -9.14 -0.10 7.21
CA TYR A 24 -10.40 0.64 7.40
C TYR A 24 -11.65 -0.26 7.34
N GLY A 25 -11.52 -1.55 7.03
CA GLY A 25 -12.65 -2.43 6.69
C GLY A 25 -13.56 -2.84 7.86
N THR A 26 -13.94 -1.92 8.75
CA THR A 26 -14.89 -2.14 9.86
C THR A 26 -16.33 -2.32 9.36
N ASP A 27 -17.19 -2.92 10.19
CA ASP A 27 -18.61 -3.10 9.84
C ASP A 27 -19.36 -1.78 9.68
N PHE A 28 -18.96 -0.74 10.42
CA PHE A 28 -19.45 0.61 10.21
C PHE A 28 -19.13 1.10 8.79
N ASN A 29 -17.86 1.08 8.40
CA ASN A 29 -17.42 1.56 7.09
C ASN A 29 -18.01 0.72 5.96
N ARG A 30 -18.10 -0.61 6.10
CA ARG A 30 -18.71 -1.49 5.09
C ARG A 30 -20.16 -1.12 4.81
N ARG A 31 -20.98 -0.94 5.86
CA ARG A 31 -22.39 -0.54 5.70
C ARG A 31 -22.52 0.86 5.12
N LYS A 32 -21.74 1.82 5.62
CA LYS A 32 -21.78 3.21 5.14
C LYS A 32 -21.36 3.30 3.67
N LEU A 33 -20.26 2.66 3.27
CA LEU A 33 -19.78 2.66 1.89
C LEU A 33 -20.74 1.93 0.93
N LYS A 34 -21.43 0.89 1.39
CA LYS A 34 -22.48 0.23 0.59
C LYS A 34 -23.67 1.17 0.33
N ARG A 35 -24.12 1.91 1.35
CA ARG A 35 -25.16 2.96 1.17
C ARG A 35 -24.67 4.02 0.18
N ILE A 36 -23.46 4.55 0.37
CA ILE A 36 -22.92 5.61 -0.49
C ILE A 36 -22.81 5.15 -1.93
N ALA A 37 -22.37 3.91 -2.17
CA ALA A 37 -22.34 3.35 -3.52
C ALA A 37 -23.74 3.36 -4.16
N HIS A 38 -24.77 2.94 -3.42
CA HIS A 38 -26.15 3.04 -3.88
C HIS A 38 -26.56 4.49 -4.21
N ASP A 39 -26.25 5.45 -3.35
CA ASP A 39 -26.59 6.87 -3.56
C ASP A 39 -25.86 7.47 -4.78
N MET A 40 -24.67 6.97 -5.09
CA MET A 40 -23.90 7.32 -6.29
C MET A 40 -24.35 6.58 -7.58
N GLY A 41 -25.27 5.62 -7.48
CA GLY A 41 -25.62 4.72 -8.59
C GLY A 41 -24.51 3.71 -8.94
N PHE A 42 -23.56 3.48 -8.03
CA PHE A 42 -22.50 2.49 -8.21
C PHE A 42 -22.96 1.11 -7.75
N ALA A 43 -22.65 0.10 -8.55
CA ALA A 43 -22.75 -1.30 -8.15
C ALA A 43 -21.75 -1.62 -7.01
N HIS A 44 -22.13 -2.55 -6.12
CA HIS A 44 -21.30 -2.89 -4.95
C HIS A 44 -21.34 -4.39 -4.61
N LEU A 45 -20.18 -5.05 -4.62
CA LEU A 45 -20.04 -6.49 -4.36
C LEU A 45 -19.80 -6.85 -2.89
N GLY A 46 -19.73 -5.87 -1.99
CA GLY A 46 -19.40 -6.11 -0.59
C GLY A 46 -17.93 -6.43 -0.33
N ILE A 47 -17.05 -6.30 -1.33
CA ILE A 47 -15.61 -6.48 -1.17
C ILE A 47 -15.10 -5.36 -0.25
N SER A 48 -14.27 -5.68 0.74
CA SER A 48 -13.75 -4.72 1.72
C SER A 48 -12.30 -5.02 2.07
N GLY A 49 -11.64 -4.08 2.76
CA GLY A 49 -10.27 -4.25 3.21
C GLY A 49 -9.22 -4.17 2.10
N MET A 50 -9.55 -3.52 0.98
CA MET A 50 -8.63 -3.29 -0.14
C MET A 50 -7.64 -2.16 0.19
N GLY A 51 -6.35 -2.38 -0.01
CA GLY A 51 -5.28 -1.44 0.31
C GLY A 51 -4.90 -0.52 -0.84
N SER A 52 -4.24 0.60 -0.52
CA SER A 52 -3.76 1.59 -1.50
C SER A 52 -2.55 1.15 -2.33
N THR A 53 -1.96 -0.01 -2.03
CA THR A 53 -0.91 -0.59 -2.88
C THR A 53 -1.57 -1.37 -4.00
N TRP A 54 -1.36 -0.95 -5.25
CA TRP A 54 -1.96 -1.58 -6.43
C TRP A 54 -0.89 -2.19 -7.34
N TYR A 55 -1.26 -3.27 -8.04
CA TYR A 55 -0.45 -3.90 -9.07
C TYR A 55 -1.37 -4.42 -10.17
N GLY A 56 -1.15 -4.00 -11.41
CA GLY A 56 -1.98 -4.40 -12.54
C GLY A 56 -1.47 -3.80 -13.85
N SER A 57 -2.27 -3.93 -14.93
CA SER A 57 -1.91 -3.28 -16.19
C SER A 57 -1.96 -1.75 -16.05
N PRO A 58 -1.22 -1.00 -16.88
CA PRO A 58 -1.32 0.47 -16.90
C PRO A 58 -2.74 0.97 -17.15
N TYR A 59 -3.51 0.26 -17.98
CA TYR A 59 -4.90 0.58 -18.27
C TYR A 59 -5.80 0.42 -17.04
N ASP A 60 -5.70 -0.71 -16.33
CA ASP A 60 -6.47 -0.92 -15.09
C ASP A 60 -6.11 0.14 -14.05
N GLY A 61 -4.82 0.46 -13.90
CA GLY A 61 -4.35 1.50 -13.00
C GLY A 61 -4.99 2.86 -13.30
N TYR A 62 -5.08 3.23 -14.58
CA TYR A 62 -5.75 4.45 -15.03
C TYR A 62 -7.26 4.43 -14.70
N VAL A 63 -7.96 3.34 -15.05
CA VAL A 63 -9.42 3.22 -14.82
C VAL A 63 -9.74 3.26 -13.33
N VAL A 64 -9.01 2.51 -12.50
CA VAL A 64 -9.19 2.51 -11.04
C VAL A 64 -8.89 3.88 -10.45
N ALA A 65 -7.79 4.54 -10.86
CA ALA A 65 -7.43 5.86 -10.35
C ALA A 65 -8.49 6.91 -10.68
N ASN A 66 -8.97 6.93 -11.93
CA ASN A 66 -10.01 7.86 -12.37
C ASN A 66 -11.32 7.67 -11.58
N GLN A 67 -11.79 6.42 -11.47
CA GLN A 67 -13.00 6.11 -10.72
C GLN A 67 -12.84 6.38 -9.21
N THR A 68 -11.64 6.14 -8.66
CA THR A 68 -11.31 6.45 -7.26
C THR A 68 -11.43 7.93 -7.00
N LEU A 69 -10.94 8.79 -7.89
CA LEU A 69 -11.05 10.24 -7.77
C LEU A 69 -12.52 10.69 -7.73
N HIS A 70 -13.38 10.13 -8.58
CA HIS A 70 -14.82 10.41 -8.53
C HIS A 70 -15.43 10.05 -7.17
N GLY A 71 -15.09 8.88 -6.61
CA GLY A 71 -15.53 8.48 -5.27
C GLY A 71 -15.01 9.42 -4.18
N MET A 72 -13.73 9.81 -4.23
CA MET A 72 -13.13 10.74 -3.27
C MET A 72 -13.81 12.11 -3.29
N LEU A 73 -14.10 12.64 -4.48
CA LEU A 73 -14.77 13.94 -4.63
C LEU A 73 -16.18 13.90 -4.05
N TRP A 74 -16.96 12.86 -4.38
CA TRP A 74 -18.30 12.68 -3.81
C TRP A 74 -18.26 12.60 -2.28
N LEU A 75 -17.38 11.76 -1.74
CA LEU A 75 -17.22 11.57 -0.31
C LEU A 75 -16.86 12.90 0.39
N ALA A 76 -15.87 13.62 -0.14
CA ALA A 76 -15.47 14.90 0.43
C ALA A 76 -16.60 15.94 0.38
N GLN A 77 -17.37 15.98 -0.70
CA GLN A 77 -18.42 16.97 -0.89
C GLN A 77 -19.67 16.69 -0.05
N TYR A 78 -20.11 15.43 0.02
CA TYR A 78 -21.44 15.08 0.54
C TYR A 78 -21.43 14.24 1.82
N GLU A 79 -20.33 13.56 2.14
CA GLU A 79 -20.32 12.52 3.19
C GLU A 79 -19.44 12.85 4.40
N PHE A 80 -18.51 13.79 4.24
CA PHE A 80 -17.70 14.32 5.33
C PHE A 80 -18.13 15.75 5.69
N ALA A 81 -18.23 16.04 6.98
CA ALA A 81 -18.49 17.37 7.52
C ALA A 81 -17.21 18.23 7.53
N ALA A 82 -17.36 19.55 7.64
CA ALA A 82 -16.23 20.49 7.63
C ALA A 82 -15.15 20.17 8.68
N PRO A 83 -15.47 19.85 9.96
CA PRO A 83 -14.44 19.50 10.94
C PRO A 83 -13.63 18.24 10.60
N GLU A 84 -14.26 17.26 9.94
CA GLU A 84 -13.58 16.04 9.47
C GLU A 84 -12.60 16.38 8.34
N ARG A 85 -13.03 17.19 7.36
CA ARG A 85 -12.20 17.64 6.22
C ARG A 85 -11.03 18.52 6.65
N GLU A 86 -11.25 19.39 7.63
CA GLU A 86 -10.26 20.32 8.17
C GLU A 86 -9.27 19.66 9.13
N SER A 87 -9.31 18.32 9.26
CA SER A 87 -8.41 17.54 10.14
C SER A 87 -8.51 17.90 11.63
N LYS A 88 -9.59 18.57 12.06
CA LYS A 88 -9.81 18.99 13.46
C LYS A 88 -10.03 17.80 14.41
N LEU A 89 -10.44 16.65 13.87
CA LEU A 89 -10.69 15.43 14.64
C LEU A 89 -9.46 14.51 14.73
N GLY A 90 -8.34 14.85 14.06
CA GLY A 90 -7.14 14.04 14.05
C GLY A 90 -7.44 12.56 13.74
N THR A 91 -6.90 11.65 14.55
CA THR A 91 -7.11 10.20 14.44
C THR A 91 -8.27 9.67 15.27
N LEU A 92 -9.12 10.52 15.86
CA LEU A 92 -10.20 10.09 16.75
C LEU A 92 -11.18 9.14 16.06
N MET A 93 -11.43 9.40 14.78
CA MET A 93 -12.32 8.61 13.92
C MET A 93 -11.58 7.45 13.24
N TRP A 94 -10.34 7.12 13.61
CA TRP A 94 -9.68 5.95 13.04
C TRP A 94 -9.97 4.71 13.90
N PRO A 95 -10.35 3.55 13.31
CA PRO A 95 -10.48 3.26 11.88
C PRO A 95 -11.85 3.58 11.25
N GLU A 96 -12.81 4.06 12.05
CA GLU A 96 -14.19 4.31 11.62
C GLU A 96 -14.43 5.74 11.10
N TRP A 97 -14.48 5.90 9.78
CA TRP A 97 -14.80 7.17 9.13
C TRP A 97 -13.78 8.30 9.33
N HIS A 98 -12.51 8.02 8.99
CA HIS A 98 -11.43 8.98 9.11
C HIS A 98 -11.09 9.64 7.76
N TYR A 99 -11.16 10.98 7.69
CA TYR A 99 -10.90 11.73 6.46
C TYR A 99 -9.47 11.50 5.90
N GLY A 100 -8.47 11.26 6.75
CA GLY A 100 -7.09 11.01 6.32
C GLY A 100 -6.90 9.73 5.49
N VAL A 101 -7.92 8.87 5.40
CA VAL A 101 -7.94 7.71 4.49
C VAL A 101 -9.02 7.81 3.41
N LEU A 102 -9.40 9.03 3.01
CA LEU A 102 -10.35 9.27 1.92
C LEU A 102 -10.04 8.45 0.65
N LEU A 103 -8.75 8.28 0.33
CA LEU A 103 -8.28 7.42 -0.77
C LEU A 103 -8.76 5.97 -0.63
N LEU A 104 -8.76 5.40 0.58
CA LEU A 104 -9.20 4.02 0.82
C LEU A 104 -10.72 3.87 0.65
N TYR A 105 -11.49 4.91 1.01
CA TYR A 105 -12.93 4.92 0.80
C TYR A 105 -13.30 5.12 -0.67
N GLY A 106 -12.66 6.07 -1.35
CA GLY A 106 -12.88 6.31 -2.78
C GLY A 106 -12.54 5.08 -3.63
N GLN A 107 -11.41 4.43 -3.34
CA GLN A 107 -11.04 3.20 -4.06
C GLN A 107 -11.98 2.04 -3.72
N HIS A 108 -12.51 1.96 -2.48
CA HIS A 108 -13.47 0.92 -2.10
C HIS A 108 -14.67 0.97 -3.05
N LEU A 109 -15.21 2.17 -3.26
CA LEU A 109 -16.35 2.41 -4.14
C LEU A 109 -16.00 2.07 -5.59
N ALA A 110 -14.85 2.56 -6.07
CA ALA A 110 -14.38 2.33 -7.44
C ALA A 110 -14.18 0.84 -7.75
N LEU A 111 -13.41 0.14 -6.93
CA LEU A 111 -13.06 -1.26 -7.11
C LEU A 111 -14.30 -2.16 -7.05
N ASN A 112 -15.21 -1.93 -6.09
CA ASN A 112 -16.46 -2.67 -6.04
C ASN A 112 -17.31 -2.47 -7.31
N HIS A 113 -17.41 -1.23 -7.80
CA HIS A 113 -18.16 -0.92 -9.01
C HIS A 113 -17.55 -1.56 -10.25
N LEU A 114 -16.25 -1.36 -10.47
CA LEU A 114 -15.54 -1.87 -11.64
C LEU A 114 -15.57 -3.41 -11.69
N ALA A 115 -15.42 -4.08 -10.55
CA ALA A 115 -15.56 -5.53 -10.46
C ALA A 115 -17.00 -6.00 -10.71
N ALA A 116 -18.01 -5.31 -10.17
CA ALA A 116 -19.41 -5.65 -10.42
C ALA A 116 -19.78 -5.53 -11.90
N THR A 117 -19.19 -4.56 -12.60
CA THR A 117 -19.41 -4.35 -14.04
C THR A 117 -18.47 -5.14 -14.95
N ASN A 118 -17.70 -6.09 -14.40
CA ASN A 118 -16.72 -6.91 -15.13
C ASN A 118 -15.66 -6.11 -15.90
N GLN A 119 -15.39 -4.86 -15.51
CA GLN A 119 -14.33 -4.05 -16.11
C GLN A 119 -12.96 -4.47 -15.60
N ILE A 120 -12.88 -4.89 -14.33
CA ILE A 120 -11.64 -5.29 -13.68
C ILE A 120 -11.86 -6.54 -12.83
N ARG A 121 -10.96 -7.51 -12.93
CA ARG A 121 -10.90 -8.65 -12.02
C ARG A 121 -9.99 -8.34 -10.84
N ILE A 122 -10.54 -8.32 -9.62
CA ILE A 122 -9.81 -7.90 -8.42
C ILE A 122 -9.34 -9.10 -7.60
N ILE A 123 -8.09 -9.04 -7.12
CA ILE A 123 -7.53 -9.96 -6.11
C ILE A 123 -6.97 -9.14 -4.95
N ILE A 124 -7.30 -9.51 -3.72
CA ILE A 124 -6.70 -8.91 -2.52
C ILE A 124 -5.42 -9.69 -2.17
N GLY A 125 -4.28 -9.17 -2.60
CA GLY A 125 -2.95 -9.74 -2.40
C GLY A 125 -2.29 -9.28 -1.10
N HIS A 126 -2.94 -9.47 0.06
CA HIS A 126 -2.44 -9.02 1.37
C HIS A 126 -0.95 -9.33 1.61
N ASN A 127 -0.55 -10.59 1.45
CA ASN A 127 0.84 -11.01 1.68
C ASN A 127 1.77 -10.66 0.51
N LEU A 128 1.22 -10.42 -0.68
CA LEU A 128 2.00 -10.10 -1.87
C LEU A 128 2.41 -8.62 -1.89
N LEU A 129 1.47 -7.72 -1.56
CA LEU A 129 1.62 -6.27 -1.69
C LEU A 129 1.69 -5.51 -0.36
N ASP A 130 1.35 -6.11 0.77
CA ASP A 130 1.32 -5.44 2.08
C ASP A 130 1.92 -6.31 3.19
N GLN A 131 3.01 -7.00 2.89
CA GLN A 131 3.67 -7.80 3.91
C GLN A 131 4.37 -6.93 4.94
N SER A 132 4.18 -7.25 6.22
CA SER A 132 4.83 -6.51 7.29
C SER A 132 6.35 -6.56 7.21
N THR A 133 7.01 -5.43 7.41
CA THR A 133 8.45 -5.43 7.72
C THR A 133 8.75 -6.11 9.04
N THR A 134 7.77 -6.31 9.94
CA THR A 134 7.98 -6.97 11.23
C THR A 134 7.70 -8.46 11.23
N ASP A 135 7.34 -9.03 10.08
CA ASP A 135 7.11 -10.45 9.93
C ASP A 135 8.41 -11.24 10.15
N ASN A 136 8.35 -12.28 10.98
CA ASN A 136 9.48 -13.14 11.31
C ASN A 136 9.55 -14.40 10.42
N THR A 137 8.65 -14.56 9.44
CA THR A 137 8.67 -15.70 8.51
C THR A 137 9.95 -15.70 7.67
N LEU A 138 10.66 -16.84 7.69
CA LEU A 138 11.97 -17.04 7.07
C LEU A 138 11.92 -18.15 5.99
N PRO A 139 12.73 -18.04 4.92
CA PRO A 139 13.45 -16.83 4.49
C PRO A 139 12.46 -15.82 3.87
N TYR A 140 12.72 -14.52 4.05
CA TYR A 140 11.94 -13.46 3.35
C TYR A 140 12.04 -13.57 1.82
N VAL A 141 13.02 -14.30 1.32
CA VAL A 141 13.43 -14.40 -0.09
C VAL A 141 12.64 -15.45 -0.90
N GLN A 142 11.52 -16.00 -0.39
CA GLN A 142 10.74 -16.97 -1.18
C GLN A 142 10.18 -16.29 -2.44
N GLN A 143 10.72 -16.68 -3.60
CA GLN A 143 10.42 -16.09 -4.90
C GLN A 143 8.91 -16.06 -5.16
N GLY A 144 8.43 -14.94 -5.71
CA GLY A 144 7.04 -14.79 -6.15
C GLY A 144 5.98 -14.63 -5.05
N THR A 145 6.35 -14.70 -3.77
CA THR A 145 5.38 -14.58 -2.67
C THR A 145 5.26 -13.17 -2.08
N ARG A 146 6.22 -12.27 -2.37
CA ARG A 146 6.34 -10.93 -1.74
C ARG A 146 6.90 -9.92 -2.75
N LEU A 147 6.18 -8.85 -3.02
CA LEU A 147 6.59 -7.78 -3.95
C LEU A 147 6.81 -6.45 -3.22
N ASN A 148 6.07 -6.21 -2.14
CA ASN A 148 6.16 -4.97 -1.37
C ASN A 148 6.09 -5.25 0.13
N LEU A 149 7.02 -4.64 0.87
CA LEU A 149 7.05 -4.62 2.31
C LEU A 149 6.46 -3.33 2.86
N HIS A 150 5.44 -3.48 3.69
CA HIS A 150 4.80 -2.40 4.41
C HIS A 150 5.47 -2.21 5.77
N CYS A 151 6.02 -1.01 6.00
CA CYS A 151 6.46 -0.57 7.32
C CYS A 151 5.30 0.16 8.02
N TRP A 152 4.48 -0.59 8.76
CA TRP A 152 3.44 0.00 9.61
C TRP A 152 4.06 0.76 10.79
N HIS A 153 3.22 1.38 11.61
CA HIS A 153 3.67 2.06 12.82
C HIS A 153 4.21 1.01 13.78
N THR A 154 5.52 1.00 13.96
CA THR A 154 6.22 0.02 14.79
C THR A 154 7.44 0.65 15.45
N ASN A 155 7.81 0.11 16.60
CA ASN A 155 9.06 0.36 17.31
C ASN A 155 10.02 -0.83 17.20
N ASP A 156 9.73 -1.79 16.31
CA ASP A 156 10.60 -2.91 15.99
C ASP A 156 11.89 -2.41 15.29
N ARG A 157 12.78 -3.35 14.96
CA ARG A 157 14.13 -3.12 14.44
C ARG A 157 14.22 -2.03 13.38
N PHE A 158 13.30 -2.02 12.41
CA PHE A 158 13.13 -0.87 11.52
C PHE A 158 11.83 -0.12 11.84
N SER A 159 11.97 1.17 12.16
CA SER A 159 10.88 2.13 12.36
C SER A 159 11.11 3.35 11.48
N LYS A 160 10.08 3.71 10.69
CA LYS A 160 10.12 4.94 9.86
C LYS A 160 10.27 6.21 10.69
N PHE A 161 9.77 6.22 11.94
CA PHE A 161 9.91 7.36 12.84
C PHE A 161 11.34 7.48 13.35
N ALA A 162 11.94 6.37 13.81
CA ALA A 162 13.35 6.33 14.22
C ALA A 162 14.29 6.72 13.06
N PHE A 163 13.99 6.24 11.84
CA PHE A 163 14.72 6.63 10.63
C PHE A 163 14.65 8.15 10.39
N LYS A 164 13.44 8.72 10.41
CA LYS A 164 13.22 10.18 10.23
C LYS A 164 13.92 11.02 11.31
N LEU A 165 14.01 10.51 12.54
CA LEU A 165 14.70 11.17 13.66
C LEU A 165 16.22 10.96 13.64
N GLY A 166 16.78 10.31 12.63
CA GLY A 166 18.24 10.09 12.52
C GLY A 166 18.80 9.09 13.53
N GLN A 167 17.96 8.30 14.21
CA GLN A 167 18.39 7.39 15.28
C GLN A 167 19.31 6.26 14.78
N TYR A 168 19.33 6.01 13.48
CA TYR A 168 20.20 5.02 12.84
C TYR A 168 21.51 5.59 12.27
N ASN A 169 21.94 6.79 12.67
CA ASN A 169 23.15 7.43 12.09
C ASN A 169 24.47 6.76 12.51
N ARG A 170 24.45 6.03 13.63
CA ARG A 170 25.61 5.28 14.14
C ARG A 170 25.45 3.77 13.94
N THR A 171 24.44 3.35 13.18
CA THR A 171 24.17 1.94 12.97
C THR A 171 24.93 1.46 11.74
N GLU A 172 25.74 0.42 11.91
CA GLU A 172 26.56 -0.15 10.83
C GLU A 172 25.75 -1.13 9.96
N LEU A 173 25.93 -1.03 8.64
CA LEU A 173 25.27 -1.90 7.66
C LEU A 173 25.65 -3.38 7.84
N GLU A 174 26.90 -3.63 8.24
CA GLU A 174 27.49 -4.97 8.38
C GLU A 174 26.75 -5.86 9.38
N LEU A 175 26.13 -5.27 10.41
CA LEU A 175 25.34 -5.97 11.41
C LEU A 175 24.17 -6.76 10.80
N TYR A 176 23.75 -6.42 9.59
CA TYR A 176 22.59 -7.01 8.92
C TYR A 176 22.94 -7.82 7.68
N ARG A 177 24.22 -8.00 7.34
CA ARG A 177 24.64 -8.64 6.08
C ARG A 177 24.09 -10.06 5.91
N ASN A 178 24.10 -10.85 6.99
CA ASN A 178 23.70 -12.28 6.97
C ASN A 178 22.24 -12.52 7.38
N ASP A 179 21.49 -11.47 7.74
CA ASP A 179 20.12 -11.60 8.22
C ASP A 179 19.12 -11.57 7.04
N THR A 180 18.42 -12.68 6.83
CA THR A 180 17.46 -12.86 5.73
C THR A 180 16.01 -12.52 6.10
N THR A 181 15.78 -11.86 7.24
CA THR A 181 14.47 -11.36 7.65
C THR A 181 14.03 -10.14 6.85
N ALA A 182 12.71 -9.90 6.79
CA ALA A 182 12.13 -8.68 6.23
C ALA A 182 12.62 -7.42 6.97
N LYS A 183 12.76 -7.51 8.30
CA LYS A 183 13.27 -6.45 9.19
C LYS A 183 14.68 -6.02 8.80
N ALA A 184 15.57 -7.00 8.60
CA ALA A 184 16.95 -6.73 8.21
C ALA A 184 17.05 -6.19 6.79
N PHE A 185 16.25 -6.70 5.85
CA PHE A 185 16.18 -6.11 4.52
C PHE A 185 15.75 -4.64 4.56
N ALA A 186 14.67 -4.32 5.27
CA ALA A 186 14.20 -2.95 5.46
C ALA A 186 15.29 -2.05 6.08
N MET A 187 15.99 -2.56 7.11
CA MET A 187 17.07 -1.84 7.77
C MET A 187 18.26 -1.60 6.83
N ARG A 188 18.70 -2.60 6.06
CA ARG A 188 19.79 -2.45 5.08
C ARG A 188 19.45 -1.40 4.03
N MET A 189 18.28 -1.49 3.42
CA MET A 189 17.82 -0.52 2.42
C MET A 189 17.79 0.91 2.99
N ALA A 190 17.34 1.06 4.25
CA ALA A 190 17.33 2.35 4.93
C ALA A 190 18.74 2.89 5.18
N LEU A 191 19.67 2.06 5.66
CA LEU A 191 21.06 2.47 5.90
C LEU A 191 21.76 2.82 4.58
N GLU A 192 21.66 1.96 3.55
CA GLU A 192 22.22 2.21 2.22
C GLU A 192 21.72 3.54 1.64
N SER A 193 20.43 3.86 1.81
CA SER A 193 19.85 5.11 1.29
C SER A 193 20.46 6.39 1.90
N LYS A 194 21.13 6.30 3.05
CA LYS A 194 21.81 7.44 3.68
C LYS A 194 23.19 7.71 3.09
N TYR A 195 23.86 6.68 2.60
CA TYR A 195 25.24 6.75 2.13
C TYR A 195 25.34 6.82 0.61
N MET A 196 24.22 6.60 -0.10
CA MET A 196 24.18 6.67 -1.55
C MET A 196 24.29 8.13 -2.01
N THR A 197 25.38 8.45 -2.68
CA THR A 197 25.56 9.71 -3.39
C THR A 197 24.55 9.84 -4.53
N LEU A 198 24.30 11.06 -5.02
CA LEU A 198 23.44 11.28 -6.19
C LEU A 198 23.94 10.53 -7.44
N GLU A 199 25.25 10.39 -7.59
CA GLU A 199 25.88 9.64 -8.68
C GLU A 199 25.67 8.12 -8.54
N GLU A 200 25.80 7.57 -7.33
CA GLU A 200 25.48 6.17 -7.05
C GLU A 200 23.99 5.89 -7.26
N MET A 201 23.11 6.79 -6.84
CA MET A 201 21.67 6.67 -7.06
C MET A 201 21.31 6.67 -8.56
N ALA A 202 21.97 7.51 -9.36
CA ALA A 202 21.77 7.60 -10.80
C ALA A 202 22.39 6.41 -11.59
N SER A 203 23.33 5.68 -11.00
CA SER A 203 23.94 4.48 -11.61
C SER A 203 23.24 3.18 -11.21
N TYR A 204 22.57 3.15 -10.05
CA TYR A 204 21.84 1.99 -9.55
C TYR A 204 20.71 1.54 -10.48
N GLY A 205 20.05 2.48 -11.18
CA GLY A 205 19.02 2.20 -12.19
C GLY A 205 19.56 1.66 -13.52
N ARG A 206 20.86 1.82 -13.80
CA ARG A 206 21.50 1.45 -15.08
C ARG A 206 22.27 0.13 -15.01
N ASN A 207 22.82 -0.23 -13.85
CA ASN A 207 23.80 -1.33 -13.74
C ASN A 207 23.20 -2.71 -13.39
N LYS A 208 21.88 -2.86 -13.25
CA LYS A 208 21.25 -4.18 -12.97
C LYS A 208 20.56 -4.85 -14.16
N SER A 209 20.68 -4.30 -15.38
CA SER A 209 20.27 -5.00 -16.60
C SER A 209 21.27 -6.07 -17.07
N LEU A 210 22.39 -6.26 -16.37
CA LEU A 210 23.47 -7.18 -16.76
C LEU A 210 23.98 -7.98 -15.56
N SER A 211 23.15 -8.86 -15.01
CA SER A 211 23.62 -10.13 -14.44
C SER A 211 22.47 -11.13 -14.51
N SER A 212 22.54 -11.90 -15.60
CA SER A 212 21.83 -13.16 -15.86
C SER A 212 21.86 -14.11 -14.67
#